data_AF-A0A529HX70-F1
#
_entry.id   AF-A0A529HX70-F1
#
_cell.length_a   1.000
_cell.length_b   1.000
_cell.length_c   1.000
_cell.angle_alpha   90.00
_cell.angle_beta   90.00
_cell.angle_gamma   90.00
#
_symmetry.space_group_name_H-M   'P 1'
#
loop_
_entity.id
_entity.type
_entity.pdbx_description
1 polymer ?
#
loop_
_entity_poly.entity_id
_entity_poly.type
_entity_poly.pdbx_seq_one_letter_code
_entity_poly.pdbx_strand_id
1 'polypeptide(L)'
;MKHLNRTVALGAAIALFTVLSPALAEGVGHVNKGLIGVGRIPASQKDKFGETFGSGSGMAIDAKSWARDGAGYKGSLWLLPDRGYNVAGTTDYRPRLNTIAIELTPTPPGAAPAAGQEQSGVKATLVDTMLLTDDKGADATGLDPLNGVR
;
A
#
# COMPACT_ATOMS: atom_id res chain seq x y z
N MET A 1 -46.68 -58.42 -18.57
CA MET A 1 -45.68 -57.66 -19.36
C MET A 1 -46.10 -56.20 -19.45
N LYS A 2 -45.46 -55.33 -18.67
CA LYS A 2 -45.43 -53.88 -18.87
C LYS A 2 -44.00 -53.46 -18.54
N HIS A 3 -43.20 -53.22 -19.58
CA HIS A 3 -41.81 -52.80 -19.46
C HIS A 3 -41.77 -51.32 -19.10
N LEU A 4 -41.16 -51.00 -17.95
CA LEU A 4 -40.92 -49.62 -17.52
C LEU A 4 -39.43 -49.31 -17.71
N ASN A 5 -39.10 -48.65 -18.83
CA ASN A 5 -37.74 -48.17 -19.09
C ASN A 5 -37.50 -46.90 -18.27
N ARG A 6 -36.59 -46.96 -17.28
CA ARG A 6 -36.08 -45.76 -16.60
C ARG A 6 -34.68 -45.47 -17.11
N THR A 7 -34.59 -44.40 -17.90
CA THR A 7 -33.36 -43.83 -18.43
C THR A 7 -32.45 -43.37 -17.30
N VAL A 8 -31.20 -43.82 -17.29
CA VAL A 8 -30.15 -43.34 -16.37
C VAL A 8 -29.61 -42.03 -16.94
N ALA A 9 -29.81 -40.92 -16.22
CA ALA A 9 -29.16 -39.65 -16.57
C ALA A 9 -27.72 -39.68 -16.03
N LEU A 10 -26.76 -39.65 -16.95
CA LEU A 10 -25.34 -39.51 -16.65
C LEU A 10 -25.07 -38.05 -16.25
N GLY A 11 -24.92 -37.79 -14.96
CA GLY A 11 -24.53 -36.47 -14.45
C GLY A 11 -23.10 -36.15 -14.86
N ALA A 12 -22.90 -35.25 -15.82
CA ALA A 12 -21.58 -34.70 -16.13
C ALA A 12 -21.13 -33.82 -14.95
N ALA A 13 -20.09 -34.26 -14.24
CA ALA A 13 -19.40 -33.42 -13.28
C ALA A 13 -18.62 -32.35 -14.05
N ILE A 14 -19.17 -31.14 -14.14
CA ILE A 14 -18.43 -29.97 -14.63
C ILE A 14 -17.44 -29.60 -13.53
N ALA A 15 -16.17 -29.93 -13.72
CA ALA A 15 -15.08 -29.36 -12.94
C ALA A 15 -15.00 -27.87 -13.28
N LEU A 16 -15.50 -27.00 -12.39
CA LEU A 16 -15.22 -25.57 -12.48
C LEU A 16 -13.73 -25.37 -12.19
N PHE A 17 -12.93 -25.19 -13.24
CA PHE A 17 -11.63 -24.55 -13.12
C PHE A 17 -11.87 -23.08 -12.78
N THR A 18 -11.61 -22.69 -11.53
CA THR A 18 -11.57 -21.29 -11.13
C THR A 18 -10.41 -20.61 -11.84
N VAL A 19 -10.74 -19.82 -12.86
CA VAL A 19 -9.81 -18.88 -13.50
C VAL A 19 -9.33 -17.90 -12.43
N LEU A 20 -8.02 -17.92 -12.16
CA LEU A 20 -7.34 -16.94 -11.32
C LEU A 20 -7.27 -15.62 -12.07
N SER A 21 -8.31 -14.79 -11.95
CA SER A 21 -8.28 -13.41 -12.46
C SER A 21 -7.35 -12.57 -11.58
N PRO A 22 -6.29 -11.95 -12.13
CA PRO A 22 -5.42 -11.08 -11.36
C PRO A 22 -6.14 -9.75 -11.04
N ALA A 23 -6.04 -9.29 -9.79
CA ALA A 23 -6.55 -7.98 -9.40
C ALA A 23 -5.70 -6.88 -10.05
N LEU A 24 -6.35 -5.97 -10.77
CA LEU A 24 -5.70 -4.86 -11.46
C LEU A 24 -5.67 -3.63 -10.55
N ALA A 25 -4.48 -3.28 -10.07
CA ALA A 25 -4.14 -1.88 -9.80
C ALA A 25 -3.35 -1.40 -11.01
N GLU A 26 -3.76 -0.28 -11.63
CA GLU A 26 -3.06 0.35 -12.78
C GLU A 26 -2.93 -0.52 -14.05
N GLY A 27 -3.79 -1.53 -14.26
CA GLY A 27 -3.73 -2.37 -15.46
C GLY A 27 -2.66 -3.47 -15.46
N VAL A 28 -1.90 -3.63 -14.36
CA VAL A 28 -0.96 -4.74 -14.17
C VAL A 28 -1.62 -5.82 -13.33
N GLY A 29 -1.71 -7.03 -13.90
CA GLY A 29 -2.26 -8.18 -13.18
C GLY A 29 -1.30 -8.65 -12.09
N HIS A 30 -1.68 -8.51 -10.82
CA HIS A 30 -0.87 -8.99 -9.70
C HIS A 30 -1.14 -10.47 -9.47
N VAL A 31 -0.15 -11.32 -9.71
CA VAL A 31 -0.20 -12.73 -9.30
C VAL A 31 0.10 -12.79 -7.80
N ASN A 32 -0.87 -13.23 -7.00
CA ASN A 32 -0.69 -13.37 -5.56
C ASN A 32 0.31 -14.51 -5.25
N LYS A 33 1.47 -14.16 -4.70
CA LYS A 33 2.53 -15.10 -4.26
C LYS A 33 2.66 -15.18 -2.71
N GLY A 34 1.76 -14.57 -1.93
CA GLY A 34 1.89 -14.47 -0.47
C GLY A 34 0.99 -13.43 0.21
N LEU A 35 1.46 -12.83 1.31
CA LEU A 35 0.75 -11.79 2.07
C LEU A 35 0.73 -10.46 1.30
N ILE A 36 -0.29 -10.25 0.47
CA ILE A 36 -0.45 -9.05 -0.35
C ILE A 36 -1.73 -8.30 0.06
N GLY A 37 -1.62 -6.99 0.16
CA GLY A 37 -2.76 -6.08 0.29
C GLY A 37 -2.45 -4.76 -0.42
N VAL A 38 -3.49 -4.06 -0.84
CA VAL A 38 -3.41 -2.74 -1.46
C VAL A 38 -4.19 -1.76 -0.60
N GLY A 39 -3.70 -0.52 -0.51
CA GLY A 39 -4.29 0.57 0.26
C GLY A 39 -3.99 1.91 -0.37
N ARG A 40 -4.63 2.97 0.12
CA ARG A 40 -4.36 4.36 -0.27
C ARG A 40 -4.15 5.24 0.96
N ILE A 41 -3.28 6.22 0.81
CA ILE A 41 -3.28 7.44 1.63
C ILE A 41 -3.97 8.52 0.79
N PRO A 42 -4.93 9.29 1.35
CA PRO A 42 -5.58 10.37 0.60
C PRO A 42 -4.57 11.39 0.07
N ALA A 43 -4.75 11.86 -1.17
CA ALA A 43 -3.88 12.88 -1.75
C ALA A 43 -3.94 14.24 -1.01
N SER A 44 -5.00 14.47 -0.24
CA SER A 44 -5.16 15.65 0.63
C SER A 44 -4.65 15.44 2.05
N GLN A 45 -4.06 14.27 2.36
CA GLN A 45 -3.47 14.01 3.67
C GLN A 45 -2.41 15.06 3.98
N LYS A 46 -2.52 15.68 5.14
CA LYS A 46 -1.52 16.62 5.66
C LYS A 46 -0.79 16.03 6.85
N ASP A 47 0.46 16.42 7.02
CA ASP A 47 1.23 16.12 8.22
C ASP A 47 0.89 17.11 9.36
N LYS A 48 1.55 16.93 10.51
CA LYS A 48 1.35 17.80 11.69
C LYS A 48 1.84 19.24 11.50
N PHE A 49 2.58 19.52 10.43
CA PHE A 49 3.04 20.86 10.05
C PHE A 49 2.11 21.51 9.02
N GLY A 50 1.03 20.82 8.61
CA GLY A 50 0.03 21.32 7.68
C GLY A 50 0.41 21.18 6.20
N GLU A 51 1.51 20.49 5.90
CA GLU A 51 1.99 20.25 4.53
C GLU A 51 1.41 18.96 3.98
N THR A 52 1.11 18.91 2.68
CA THR A 52 0.57 17.71 2.03
C THR A 52 1.60 16.58 2.05
N PHE A 53 1.15 15.37 2.34
CA PHE A 53 1.95 14.16 2.29
C PHE A 53 2.40 13.88 0.85
N GLY A 54 3.71 13.96 0.60
CA GLY A 54 4.31 13.74 -0.71
C GLY A 54 4.65 12.28 -1.04
N SER A 55 5.20 12.07 -2.23
CA SER A 55 5.73 10.75 -2.64
C SER A 55 6.91 10.32 -1.78
N GLY A 56 7.06 9.02 -1.57
CA GLY A 56 8.22 8.43 -0.88
C GLY A 56 9.37 8.11 -1.83
N SER A 57 10.60 8.28 -1.35
CA SER A 57 11.83 7.86 -2.03
C SER A 57 12.61 6.80 -1.25
N GLY A 58 12.48 6.79 0.08
CA GLY A 58 13.09 5.78 0.96
C GLY A 58 12.09 5.25 1.97
N MET A 59 12.17 3.96 2.29
CA MET A 59 11.29 3.33 3.26
C MET A 59 12.05 2.31 4.12
N ALA A 60 11.72 2.26 5.40
CA ALA A 60 12.23 1.27 6.33
C ALA A 60 11.11 0.72 7.21
N ILE A 61 11.06 -0.60 7.38
CA ILE A 61 10.11 -1.27 8.26
C ILE A 61 10.59 -1.15 9.72
N ASP A 62 9.72 -0.71 10.62
CA ASP A 62 9.98 -0.82 12.06
C ASP A 62 9.70 -2.25 12.53
N ALA A 63 10.65 -3.16 12.31
CA ALA A 63 10.46 -4.59 12.55
C ALA A 63 9.97 -4.94 13.97
N LYS A 64 10.28 -4.10 14.98
CA LYS A 64 9.85 -4.34 16.37
C LYS A 64 8.37 -4.06 16.59
N SER A 65 7.77 -3.18 15.78
CA SER A 65 6.34 -2.86 15.85
C SER A 65 5.44 -3.92 15.21
N TRP A 66 6.00 -4.81 14.39
CA TRP A 66 5.21 -5.76 13.62
C TRP A 66 4.76 -6.94 14.46
N ALA A 67 3.44 -7.16 14.47
CA ALA A 67 2.82 -8.28 15.12
C ALA A 67 1.65 -8.80 14.30
N ARG A 68 1.35 -10.08 14.47
CA ARG A 68 0.11 -10.66 13.97
C ARG A 68 -1.07 -10.08 14.75
N ASP A 69 -2.14 -9.76 14.05
CA ASP A 69 -3.39 -9.26 14.62
C ASP A 69 -4.56 -10.05 14.03
N GLY A 70 -4.95 -11.12 14.72
CA GLY A 70 -5.90 -12.11 14.21
C GLY A 70 -5.43 -12.78 12.91
N ALA A 71 -6.20 -12.60 11.83
CA ALA A 71 -5.85 -13.07 10.49
C ALA A 71 -4.92 -12.10 9.72
N GLY A 72 -4.71 -10.89 10.24
CA GLY A 72 -3.89 -9.86 9.64
C GLY A 72 -2.61 -9.58 10.41
N TYR A 73 -2.01 -8.43 10.11
CA TYR A 73 -0.79 -7.93 10.72
C TYR A 73 -0.94 -6.43 10.98
N LYS A 74 -0.28 -5.94 12.01
CA LYS A 74 -0.09 -4.52 12.23
C LYS A 74 1.37 -4.21 12.49
N GLY A 75 1.77 -3.00 12.16
CA GLY A 75 3.11 -2.49 12.43
C GLY A 75 3.25 -1.08 11.91
N SER A 76 4.48 -0.62 11.78
CA SER A 76 4.79 0.69 11.24
C SER A 76 5.96 0.62 10.27
N LEU A 77 6.05 1.65 9.46
CA LEU A 77 7.21 1.94 8.62
C LEU A 77 7.53 3.43 8.70
N TRP A 78 8.79 3.76 8.47
CA TRP A 78 9.22 5.12 8.25
C TRP A 78 9.42 5.35 6.76
N LEU A 79 8.97 6.51 6.29
CA LEU A 79 9.08 6.94 4.91
C LEU A 79 9.81 8.28 4.85
N LEU A 80 10.88 8.31 4.07
CA LEU A 80 11.57 9.53 3.65
C LEU A 80 10.95 10.00 2.32
N PRO A 81 10.44 11.23 2.23
CA PRO A 81 9.85 11.71 1.01
C PRO A 81 10.89 12.02 -0.07
N ASP A 82 10.41 12.17 -1.29
CA ASP A 82 11.16 12.80 -2.36
C ASP A 82 11.35 14.32 -2.11
N ARG A 83 12.21 14.97 -2.91
CA ARG A 83 12.53 16.40 -2.85
C ARG A 83 11.39 17.37 -3.22
N GLY A 84 10.17 16.86 -3.40
CA GLY A 84 8.99 17.62 -3.81
C GLY A 84 8.81 17.73 -5.33
N TYR A 85 7.64 18.24 -5.73
CA TYR A 85 7.30 18.45 -7.14
C TYR A 85 8.20 19.51 -7.78
N ASN A 86 8.68 19.24 -8.99
CA ASN A 86 9.72 20.05 -9.66
C ASN A 86 9.44 20.35 -11.14
N VAL A 87 8.27 19.99 -11.68
CA VAL A 87 7.96 20.22 -13.11
C VAL A 87 7.51 21.67 -13.38
N ALA A 88 6.67 22.25 -12.53
CA ALA A 88 6.17 23.63 -12.69
C ALA A 88 6.92 24.66 -11.82
N GLY A 89 8.04 24.25 -11.22
CA GLY A 89 8.77 25.00 -10.21
C GLY A 89 9.17 24.10 -9.04
N THR A 90 10.35 24.33 -8.49
CA THR A 90 10.88 23.53 -7.40
C THR A 90 10.20 23.91 -6.09
N THR A 91 9.53 22.97 -5.46
CA THR A 91 9.00 23.13 -4.11
C THR A 91 10.06 22.72 -3.09
N ASP A 92 10.33 23.55 -2.08
CA ASP A 92 11.17 23.15 -0.96
C ASP A 92 10.36 22.25 0.00
N TYR A 93 10.21 20.98 -0.39
CA TYR A 93 9.58 20.01 0.49
C TYR A 93 10.59 19.55 1.55
N ARG A 94 10.51 20.18 2.73
CA ARG A 94 11.46 19.99 3.84
C ARG A 94 11.68 18.49 4.15
N PRO A 95 12.91 17.99 4.22
CA PRO A 95 13.18 16.59 4.55
C PRO A 95 12.59 16.21 5.91
N ARG A 96 11.96 15.03 5.96
CA ARG A 96 11.29 14.54 7.17
C ARG A 96 11.20 13.02 7.19
N LEU A 97 11.03 12.44 8.37
CA LEU A 97 10.57 11.06 8.51
C LEU A 97 9.08 11.05 8.78
N ASN A 98 8.32 10.43 7.88
CA ASN A 98 6.91 10.13 8.09
C ASN A 98 6.78 8.76 8.74
N THR A 99 6.14 8.68 9.90
CA THR A 99 5.78 7.42 10.54
C THR A 99 4.39 7.01 10.07
N ILE A 100 4.32 5.85 9.42
CA ILE A 100 3.07 5.33 8.85
C ILE A 100 2.72 4.04 9.58
N ALA A 101 1.59 4.07 10.28
CA ALA A 101 0.99 2.87 10.85
C ALA A 101 0.29 2.07 9.74
N ILE A 102 0.51 0.76 9.76
CA ILE A 102 -0.01 -0.18 8.78
C ILE A 102 -0.87 -1.21 9.49
N GLU A 103 -2.11 -1.36 9.03
CA GLU A 103 -2.96 -2.52 9.31
C GLU A 103 -3.13 -3.29 7.98
N LEU A 104 -2.60 -4.51 7.91
CA LEU A 104 -2.59 -5.38 6.74
C LEU A 104 -3.58 -6.52 6.93
N THR A 105 -4.60 -6.57 6.09
CA THR A 105 -5.50 -7.71 5.92
C THR A 105 -5.21 -8.34 4.55
N PRO A 106 -4.34 -9.38 4.50
CA PRO A 106 -3.86 -9.93 3.23
C PRO A 106 -4.98 -10.66 2.49
N THR A 107 -5.00 -10.52 1.16
CA THR A 107 -5.87 -11.35 0.32
C THR A 107 -5.36 -12.79 0.35
N PRO A 108 -6.22 -13.79 0.60
CA PRO A 108 -5.80 -15.20 0.61
C PRO A 108 -5.11 -15.59 -0.71
N PRO A 109 -4.08 -16.45 -0.65
CA PRO A 109 -3.45 -16.96 -1.86
C PRO A 109 -4.47 -17.59 -2.81
N GLY A 110 -4.42 -17.19 -4.08
CA GLY A 110 -5.34 -17.68 -5.11
C GLY A 110 -6.74 -17.04 -5.09
N ALA A 111 -7.00 -16.09 -4.21
CA ALA A 111 -8.22 -15.29 -4.22
C ALA A 111 -7.96 -13.89 -4.80
N ALA A 112 -9.02 -13.27 -5.31
CA ALA A 112 -9.06 -11.83 -5.58
C ALA A 112 -9.71 -11.10 -4.39
N PRO A 113 -9.39 -9.81 -4.16
CA PRO A 113 -10.18 -8.98 -3.25
C PRO A 113 -11.66 -8.96 -3.67
N ALA A 114 -12.56 -8.76 -2.71
CA ALA A 114 -13.98 -8.57 -3.03
C ALA A 114 -14.16 -7.33 -3.93
N ALA A 115 -15.13 -7.39 -4.85
CA ALA A 115 -15.40 -6.29 -5.77
C ALA A 115 -15.71 -4.99 -5.01
N GLY A 116 -15.05 -3.89 -5.40
CA GLY A 116 -15.12 -2.59 -4.73
C GLY A 116 -14.28 -2.48 -3.45
N GLN A 117 -13.55 -3.53 -3.06
CA GLN A 117 -12.67 -3.60 -1.90
C GLN A 117 -11.22 -3.89 -2.29
N GLU A 118 -10.86 -3.68 -3.56
CA GLU A 118 -9.54 -3.99 -4.13
C GLU A 118 -8.40 -3.28 -3.40
N GLN A 119 -8.70 -2.19 -2.68
CA GLN A 119 -7.73 -1.36 -1.98
C GLN A 119 -8.04 -1.17 -0.50
N SER A 120 -8.72 -2.15 0.08
CA SER A 120 -9.01 -2.22 1.52
C SER A 120 -8.03 -3.12 2.28
N GLY A 121 -7.14 -3.83 1.57
CA GLY A 121 -6.21 -4.79 2.16
C GLY A 121 -5.12 -4.15 3.02
N VAL A 122 -4.85 -2.85 2.83
CA VAL A 122 -3.96 -2.07 3.69
C VAL A 122 -4.66 -0.79 4.12
N LYS A 123 -4.74 -0.57 5.43
CA LYS A 123 -5.02 0.75 6.00
C LYS A 123 -3.70 1.36 6.44
N ALA A 124 -3.27 2.39 5.71
CA ALA A 124 -2.07 3.16 5.99
C ALA A 124 -2.46 4.50 6.61
N THR A 125 -1.92 4.81 7.79
CA THR A 125 -2.23 6.05 8.52
C THR A 125 -0.94 6.81 8.82
N LEU A 126 -0.85 8.06 8.40
CA LEU A 126 0.23 8.96 8.82
C LEU A 126 0.02 9.32 10.29
N VAL A 127 0.82 8.74 11.19
CA VAL A 127 0.64 8.92 12.64
C VAL A 127 1.56 9.97 13.23
N ASP A 128 2.72 10.20 12.63
CA ASP A 128 3.66 11.25 13.04
C ASP A 128 4.57 11.66 11.88
N THR A 129 5.17 12.84 12.01
CA THR A 129 6.16 13.38 11.08
C THR A 129 7.26 14.09 11.87
N MET A 130 8.53 13.83 11.57
CA MET A 130 9.66 14.50 12.20
C MET A 130 10.49 15.22 11.13
N LEU A 131 10.57 16.54 11.19
CA LEU A 131 11.48 17.31 10.32
C LEU A 131 12.93 16.96 10.64
N LEU A 132 13.74 16.87 9.60
CA LEU A 132 15.19 16.74 9.76
C LEU A 132 15.78 18.15 9.87
N THR A 133 16.65 18.35 10.85
CA THR A 133 17.31 19.64 11.10
C THR A 133 18.83 19.46 11.06
N ASP A 134 19.54 20.55 10.86
CA ASP A 134 20.99 20.60 11.01
C ASP A 134 21.43 20.63 12.50
N ASP A 135 22.74 20.74 12.73
CA ASP A 135 23.34 20.82 14.07
C ASP A 135 23.06 22.12 14.83
N LYS A 136 22.49 23.12 14.14
CA LYS A 136 22.05 24.41 14.69
C LYS A 136 20.54 24.46 14.91
N GLY A 137 19.81 23.41 14.54
CA GLY A 137 18.36 23.31 14.64
C GLY A 137 17.60 24.01 13.52
N ALA A 138 18.27 24.41 12.43
CA ALA A 138 17.58 24.89 11.23
C ALA A 138 17.01 23.71 10.44
N ASP A 139 15.83 23.89 9.86
CA ASP A 139 15.21 22.89 8.99
C ASP A 139 16.13 22.58 7.80
N ALA A 140 16.30 21.30 7.50
CA ALA A 140 16.94 20.89 6.27
C ALA A 140 16.09 21.32 5.05
N THR A 141 16.75 21.45 3.90
CA THR A 141 16.13 21.84 2.63
C THR A 141 16.03 20.64 1.69
N GLY A 142 14.92 20.53 0.97
CA GLY A 142 14.74 19.56 -0.12
C GLY A 142 15.36 20.05 -1.44
N LEU A 143 15.74 21.32 -1.50
CA LEU A 143 16.33 21.93 -2.69
C LEU A 143 17.75 21.43 -2.97
N ASP A 144 18.08 21.37 -4.27
CA ASP A 144 19.41 21.00 -4.75
C ASP A 144 20.47 22.01 -4.24
N PRO A 145 21.69 21.55 -3.94
CA PRO A 145 22.78 22.44 -3.52
C PRO A 145 23.12 23.44 -4.61
N LEU A 146 23.33 24.71 -4.24
CA LEU A 146 23.81 25.76 -5.13
C LEU A 146 25.34 25.87 -5.06
N ASN A 147 25.97 26.45 -6.09
CA ASN A 147 27.42 26.67 -6.19
C ASN A 147 27.94 27.72 -5.18
N GLY A 148 27.88 27.40 -3.88
CA GLY A 148 28.28 28.28 -2.78
C GLY A 148 27.23 28.29 -1.69
N VAL A 149 27.40 27.39 -0.72
CA VAL A 149 26.78 27.25 0.62
C VAL A 149 25.48 28.03 0.86
N ARG A 150 24.41 27.28 1.17
CA ARG A 150 23.25 27.81 1.92
C ARG A 150 23.50 27.67 3.41
#